data_AF-A0A2N5EIR4-F1
#
_entry.id   AF-A0A2N5EIR4-F1
#
_cell.length_a   1.000
_cell.length_b   1.000
_cell.length_c   1.000
_cell.angle_alpha   90.00
_cell.angle_beta   90.00
_cell.angle_gamma   90.00
#
_symmetry.space_group_name_H-M   'P 1'
#
loop_
_entity.id
_entity.type
_entity.pdbx_description
1 polymer ?
#
loop_
_entity_poly.entity_id
_entity_poly.type
_entity_poly.pdbx_seq_one_letter_code
_entity_poly.pdbx_strand_id
1 'polypeptide(L)'
;MATTGTYYWFYQKVRNKGPWDYKQFNPYWAAFGNFNFGAAGTAAGIPAETLLMGAGYAQIRAGTSKPEWGKWYRKPPYGDDPTDQRNIREGIAYAIQHGY
;
A
#
# COMPACT_ATOMS: atom_id res chain seq x y z
N MET A 1 -15.96 8.16 -0.50
CA MET A 1 -15.11 7.52 0.53
C MET A 1 -15.46 6.04 0.64
N ALA A 2 -14.46 5.19 0.83
CA ALA A 2 -14.62 3.74 0.95
C ALA A 2 -15.55 3.35 2.12
N THR A 3 -16.42 2.37 1.89
CA THR A 3 -17.28 1.78 2.92
C THR A 3 -16.52 0.72 3.73
N THR A 4 -17.06 0.30 4.87
CA THR A 4 -16.50 -0.84 5.64
C THR A 4 -16.37 -2.11 4.77
N GLY A 5 -17.37 -2.38 3.92
CA GLY A 5 -17.32 -3.51 2.98
C GLY A 5 -16.17 -3.39 1.98
N THR A 6 -15.93 -2.16 1.49
CA THR A 6 -14.81 -1.86 0.58
C THR A 6 -13.46 -2.11 1.25
N TYR A 7 -13.27 -1.65 2.50
CA TYR A 7 -12.04 -1.90 3.26
C TYR A 7 -11.79 -3.39 3.48
N TYR A 8 -12.82 -4.14 3.87
CA TYR A 8 -12.71 -5.58 4.08
C TYR A 8 -12.34 -6.31 2.80
N TRP A 9 -13.03 -6.00 1.69
CA TRP A 9 -12.71 -6.55 0.38
C TRP A 9 -11.27 -6.23 -0.04
N PHE A 10 -10.85 -4.97 0.09
CA PHE A 10 -9.51 -4.54 -0.30
C PHE A 10 -8.42 -5.24 0.52
N TYR A 11 -8.63 -5.36 1.84
CA TYR A 11 -7.74 -6.11 2.72
C TYR A 11 -7.61 -7.58 2.28
N GLN A 12 -8.71 -8.24 1.91
CA GLN A 12 -8.65 -9.62 1.42
C GLN A 12 -7.82 -9.76 0.14
N LYS A 13 -7.78 -8.72 -0.72
CA LYS A 13 -6.97 -8.72 -1.93
C LYS A 13 -5.47 -8.57 -1.63
N VAL A 14 -5.12 -7.65 -0.75
CA VAL A 14 -3.73 -7.17 -0.56
C VAL A 14 -2.97 -7.79 0.61
N ARG A 15 -3.64 -8.53 1.50
CA ARG A 15 -2.97 -9.20 2.64
C ARG A 15 -1.90 -10.19 2.17
N ASN A 16 -0.99 -10.56 3.07
CA ASN A 16 0.01 -11.61 2.83
C ASN A 16 -0.65 -12.90 2.30
N LYS A 17 -0.11 -13.45 1.20
CA LYS A 17 -0.66 -14.57 0.43
C LYS A 17 -2.07 -14.32 -0.13
N GLY A 18 -2.46 -13.05 -0.24
CA GLY A 18 -3.68 -12.63 -0.91
C GLY A 18 -3.52 -12.65 -2.43
N PRO A 19 -4.63 -12.53 -3.18
CA PRO A 19 -4.60 -12.52 -4.65
C PRO A 19 -3.67 -11.48 -5.27
N TRP A 20 -3.43 -10.35 -4.60
CA TRP A 20 -2.58 -9.25 -5.07
C TRP A 20 -1.23 -9.18 -4.34
N ASP A 21 -0.83 -10.24 -3.63
CA ASP A 21 0.53 -10.38 -3.10
C ASP A 21 1.49 -10.84 -4.23
N TYR A 22 1.72 -9.95 -5.20
CA TYR A 22 2.37 -10.32 -6.48
C TYR A 22 3.78 -10.89 -6.32
N LYS A 23 4.49 -10.50 -5.26
CA LYS A 23 5.84 -11.02 -4.94
C LYS A 23 5.86 -12.52 -4.62
N GLN A 24 4.72 -13.11 -4.26
CA GLN A 24 4.60 -14.57 -4.08
C GLN A 24 4.69 -15.32 -5.40
N PHE A 25 4.27 -14.70 -6.51
CA PHE A 25 4.40 -15.29 -7.84
C PHE A 25 5.78 -15.01 -8.42
N ASN A 26 6.26 -13.77 -8.31
CA ASN A 26 7.59 -13.38 -8.77
C ASN A 26 8.15 -12.24 -7.90
N PRO A 27 9.30 -12.43 -7.22
CA PRO A 27 9.91 -11.40 -6.38
C PRO A 27 10.14 -10.05 -7.07
N TYR A 28 10.38 -10.05 -8.40
CA TYR A 28 10.59 -8.83 -9.18
C TYR A 28 9.32 -7.97 -9.34
N TRP A 29 8.16 -8.45 -8.92
CA TRP A 29 6.88 -7.73 -9.01
C TRP A 29 6.52 -6.92 -7.76
N ALA A 30 7.46 -6.75 -6.81
CA ALA A 30 7.24 -5.93 -5.62
C ALA A 30 6.83 -4.49 -5.98
N ALA A 31 7.54 -3.84 -6.91
CA ALA A 31 7.22 -2.48 -7.35
C ALA A 31 5.83 -2.37 -7.98
N PHE A 32 5.48 -3.33 -8.85
CA PHE A 32 4.14 -3.42 -9.43
C PHE A 32 3.05 -3.61 -8.36
N GLY A 33 3.30 -4.45 -7.36
CA GLY A 33 2.34 -4.65 -6.27
C GLY A 33 2.11 -3.41 -5.44
N ASN A 34 3.17 -2.66 -5.12
CA ASN A 34 3.09 -1.38 -4.40
C ASN A 34 2.37 -0.31 -5.23
N PHE A 35 2.65 -0.24 -6.53
CA PHE A 35 1.90 0.62 -7.45
C PHE A 35 0.41 0.26 -7.50
N ASN A 36 0.08 -1.03 -7.69
CA ASN A 36 -1.30 -1.49 -7.75
C ASN A 36 -2.04 -1.24 -6.42
N PHE A 37 -1.37 -1.42 -5.28
CA PHE A 37 -1.95 -1.11 -3.97
C PHE A 37 -2.36 0.36 -3.88
N GLY A 38 -1.49 1.29 -4.30
CA GLY A 38 -1.81 2.72 -4.37
C GLY A 38 -2.94 3.05 -5.34
N ALA A 39 -2.87 2.52 -6.56
CA ALA A 39 -3.83 2.80 -7.62
C ALA A 39 -5.22 2.23 -7.32
N ALA A 40 -5.30 0.93 -7.04
CA ALA A 40 -6.56 0.25 -6.78
C ALA A 40 -7.19 0.71 -5.46
N GLY A 41 -6.39 1.02 -4.44
CA GLY A 41 -6.87 1.58 -3.18
C GLY A 41 -7.52 2.95 -3.37
N THR A 42 -6.87 3.82 -4.14
CA THR A 42 -7.40 5.14 -4.48
C THR A 42 -8.69 5.02 -5.31
N ALA A 43 -8.70 4.15 -6.33
CA ALA A 43 -9.89 3.86 -7.13
C ALA A 43 -11.05 3.27 -6.31
N ALA A 44 -10.74 2.54 -5.23
CA ALA A 44 -11.74 2.06 -4.27
C ALA A 44 -12.23 3.15 -3.30
N GLY A 45 -11.73 4.39 -3.41
CA GLY A 45 -12.09 5.52 -2.56
C GLY A 45 -11.44 5.50 -1.17
N ILE A 46 -10.35 4.76 -0.99
CA ILE A 46 -9.56 4.76 0.25
C ILE A 46 -8.64 5.98 0.24
N PRO A 47 -8.60 6.80 1.31
CA PRO A 47 -7.72 7.96 1.37
C PRO A 47 -6.25 7.59 1.20
N ALA A 48 -5.50 8.43 0.47
CA ALA A 48 -4.08 8.24 0.21
C ALA A 48 -3.27 8.00 1.50
N GLU A 49 -3.51 8.79 2.55
CA GLU A 49 -2.82 8.65 3.84
C GLU A 49 -3.09 7.27 4.48
N THR A 50 -4.32 6.77 4.42
CA THR A 50 -4.67 5.43 4.91
C THR A 50 -3.90 4.33 4.18
N LEU A 51 -3.68 4.47 2.87
CA LEU A 51 -2.87 3.54 2.08
C LEU A 51 -1.40 3.58 2.53
N LEU A 52 -0.81 4.77 2.61
CA LEU A 52 0.60 4.96 2.97
C LEU A 52 0.89 4.48 4.42
N MET A 53 -0.03 4.74 5.35
CA MET A 53 0.05 4.24 6.73
C MET A 53 -0.14 2.72 6.79
N GLY A 54 -1.09 2.19 6.02
CA GLY A 54 -1.39 0.75 5.96
C GLY A 54 -0.21 -0.07 5.45
N ALA A 55 0.50 0.42 4.44
CA ALA A 55 1.73 -0.21 3.94
C ALA A 55 2.83 -0.24 5.01
N GLY A 56 3.07 0.90 5.68
CA GLY A 56 4.02 0.97 6.80
C GLY A 56 3.67 0.06 7.97
N TYR A 57 2.39 -0.07 8.31
CA TYR A 57 1.94 -1.04 9.31
C TYR A 57 2.24 -2.48 8.88
N ALA A 58 1.98 -2.83 7.61
CA ALA A 58 2.29 -4.15 7.08
C ALA A 58 3.79 -4.47 7.10
N GLN A 59 4.65 -3.52 6.69
CA GLN A 59 6.11 -3.62 6.75
C GLN A 59 6.62 -3.87 8.17
N ILE A 60 6.10 -3.11 9.14
CA ILE A 60 6.44 -3.28 10.56
C ILE A 60 6.02 -4.66 11.06
N ARG A 61 4.80 -5.10 10.72
CA ARG A 61 4.32 -6.45 11.11
C ARG A 61 5.12 -7.58 10.48
N ALA A 62 5.63 -7.38 9.27
CA ALA A 62 6.49 -8.35 8.59
C ALA A 62 7.90 -8.41 9.21
N GLY A 63 8.27 -7.48 10.09
CA GLY A 63 9.60 -7.43 10.71
C GLY A 63 10.70 -6.93 9.76
N THR A 64 10.32 -6.34 8.62
CA THR A 64 11.27 -5.87 7.59
C THR A 64 11.45 -4.34 7.60
N SER A 65 10.74 -3.65 8.49
CA SER A 65 10.88 -2.20 8.70
C SER A 65 12.18 -1.86 9.41
N LYS A 66 12.82 -0.75 9.01
CA LYS A 66 14.00 -0.20 9.68
C LYS A 66 13.64 0.96 10.62
N PRO A 67 14.33 1.14 11.76
CA PRO A 67 14.03 2.20 12.71
C PRO A 67 14.01 3.62 12.12
N GLU A 68 14.91 3.91 11.18
CA GLU A 68 15.03 5.22 10.50
C GLU A 68 13.82 5.56 9.63
N TRP A 69 13.02 4.57 9.23
CA TRP A 69 11.78 4.78 8.46
C TRP A 69 10.62 5.21 9.36
N GLY A 70 10.79 5.16 10.68
CA GLY A 70 9.81 5.62 11.66
C GLY A 70 8.74 4.58 11.97
N LYS A 71 7.53 5.06 12.29
CA LYS A 71 6.39 4.22 12.70
C LYS A 71 5.17 4.61 11.88
N TRP A 72 4.27 3.65 11.68
CA TRP A 72 3.07 3.82 10.84
C TRP A 72 2.13 4.95 11.29
N TYR A 73 2.14 5.30 12.58
CA TYR A 73 1.33 6.38 13.16
C TYR A 73 2.08 7.72 13.30
N ARG A 74 3.30 7.85 12.73
CA ARG A 74 4.10 9.07 12.78
C ARG A 74 4.11 9.79 11.43
N LYS A 75 5.29 10.19 10.95
CA LYS A 75 5.48 10.89 9.67
C LYS A 75 5.84 9.87 8.57
N PRO A 76 5.62 10.21 7.28
CA PRO A 76 6.18 9.47 6.16
C PRO A 76 7.69 9.21 6.36
N PRO A 77 8.21 8.03 5.98
CA PRO A 77 7.57 6.94 5.22
C PRO A 77 6.72 5.98 6.08
N TYR A 78 6.26 6.39 7.26
CA TYR A 78 5.34 5.60 8.09
C TYR A 78 5.91 4.22 8.48
N GLY A 79 7.24 4.08 8.55
CA GLY A 79 7.90 2.79 8.81
C GLY A 79 7.97 1.85 7.61
N ASP A 80 7.56 2.29 6.42
CA ASP A 80 7.69 1.53 5.17
C ASP A 80 9.03 1.81 4.46
N ASP A 81 9.43 0.95 3.52
CA ASP A 81 10.58 1.25 2.66
C ASP A 81 10.29 2.52 1.83
N PRO A 82 11.21 3.50 1.77
CA PRO A 82 11.02 4.71 0.97
C PRO A 82 10.72 4.47 -0.52
N THR A 83 11.26 3.39 -1.09
CA THR A 83 11.01 2.97 -2.47
C THR A 83 9.59 2.44 -2.62
N ASP A 84 9.12 1.63 -1.67
CA ASP A 84 7.76 1.09 -1.67
C ASP A 84 6.73 2.23 -1.54
N GLN A 85 6.99 3.17 -0.63
CA GLN A 85 6.21 4.40 -0.49
C GLN A 85 6.18 5.26 -1.76
N ARG A 86 7.30 5.36 -2.49
CA ARG A 86 7.33 6.07 -3.77
C ARG A 86 6.41 5.38 -4.79
N ASN A 87 6.52 4.06 -4.94
CA ASN A 87 5.70 3.29 -5.88
C ASN A 87 4.20 3.39 -5.53
N ILE A 88 3.84 3.37 -4.24
CA ILE A 88 2.45 3.56 -3.79
C ILE A 88 1.95 4.96 -4.18
N ARG A 89 2.77 6.01 -3.98
CA ARG A 89 2.41 7.38 -4.40
C ARG A 89 2.24 7.51 -5.91
N GLU A 90 3.08 6.84 -6.70
CA GLU A 90 2.93 6.78 -8.15
C GLU A 90 1.60 6.12 -8.55
N GLY A 91 1.20 5.04 -7.88
CA GLY A 91 -0.11 4.41 -8.06
C GLY A 91 -1.28 5.34 -7.70
N ILE A 92 -1.20 6.02 -6.56
CA ILE A 92 -2.19 7.02 -6.14
C ILE A 92 -2.31 8.13 -7.19
N ALA A 93 -1.18 8.70 -7.62
CA ALA A 93 -1.16 9.76 -8.62
C ALA A 93 -1.75 9.30 -9.96
N TYR A 94 -1.43 8.06 -10.36
CA TYR A 94 -2.01 7.45 -11.55
C TYR A 94 -3.54 7.37 -11.46
N ALA A 95 -4.10 6.87 -10.35
CA ALA A 95 -5.55 6.78 -10.19
C ALA A 95 -6.22 8.17 -10.26
N ILE A 96 -5.67 9.16 -9.54
CA ILE A 96 -6.19 10.54 -9.54
C ILE A 96 -6.17 11.13 -10.95
N GLN A 97 -5.06 10.96 -11.70
CA GLN A 97 -4.93 11.45 -13.07
C GLN A 97 -6.00 10.87 -14.00
N HIS A 98 -6.52 9.68 -13.71
CA HIS A 98 -7.53 8.98 -14.51
C HIS A 98 -8.95 9.13 -13.94
N GLY A 99 -9.18 10.08 -13.02
CA GLY A 99 -10.51 10.48 -12.57
C GLY A 99 -11.07 9.69 -11.38
N TYR A 100 -10.19 9.08 -10.57
CA TYR A 100 -10.56 8.36 -9.36
C TYR A 100 -10.27 9.16 -8.08
#